data_AF-A0A7C4VK21-F1
#
_entry.id   AF-A0A7C4VK21-F1
#
_cell.length_a   1.000
_cell.length_b   1.000
_cell.length_c   1.000
_cell.angle_alpha   90.00
_cell.angle_beta   90.00
_cell.angle_gamma   90.00
#
_symmetry.space_group_name_H-M   'P 1'
#
loop_
_entity.id
_entity.type
_entity.pdbx_description
1 polymer ?
#
loop_
_entity_poly.entity_id
_entity_poly.type
_entity_poly.pdbx_seq_one_letter_code
_entity_poly.pdbx_strand_id
1 'polypeptide(L)' 'MKILHIVQGFEFGGVNNVIVNLIKAFHKLGVENIVITPHIRNEFMALLRPYVSHIYVLGRSVNYLNSIKYILTEKERIV' A
#
# COMPACT_ATOMS: atom_id res chain seq x y z
N MET A 1 -13.04 -15.45 3.72
CA MET A 1 -12.28 -15.52 2.44
C MET A 1 -11.23 -14.42 2.45
N LYS A 2 -10.05 -14.64 1.85
CA LYS A 2 -8.98 -13.63 1.74
C LYS A 2 -8.70 -13.30 0.28
N ILE A 3 -8.44 -12.03 -0.03
CA ILE A 3 -8.05 -11.58 -1.37
C ILE A 3 -6.74 -10.80 -1.29
N LEU A 4 -5.81 -11.15 -2.18
CA LEU A 4 -4.55 -10.46 -2.38
C LEU A 4 -4.65 -9.55 -3.61
N HIS A 5 -4.53 -8.25 -3.39
CA HIS A 5 -4.50 -7.24 -4.45
C HIS A 5 -3.04 -6.91 -4.78
N ILE A 6 -2.57 -7.30 -5.95
CA ILE A 6 -1.25 -6.91 -6.46
C ILE A 6 -1.46 -5.76 -7.43
N VAL A 7 -0.94 -4.59 -7.10
CA VAL A 7 -1.14 -3.37 -7.88
C VAL A 7 0.20 -2.72 -8.20
N GLN A 8 0.26 -2.00 -9.32
CA GLN A 8 1.47 -1.32 -9.76
C GLN A 8 1.77 -0.05 -8.93
N GLY A 9 0.78 0.51 -8.23
CA GLY A 9 0.93 1.76 -7.52
C GLY A 9 -0.39 2.27 -6.97
N PHE A 10 -0.32 3.15 -5.97
CA PHE A 10 -1.44 3.98 -5.53
C PHE A 10 -1.06 5.45 -5.63
N GLU A 11 -1.40 6.01 -6.78
CA GLU A 11 -1.23 7.42 -7.15
C GLU A 11 -2.60 8.04 -7.49
N PHE A 12 -2.65 9.29 -7.95
CA PHE A 12 -3.90 9.83 -8.47
C PHE A 12 -4.20 9.26 -9.86
N GLY A 13 -5.40 8.73 -10.05
CA GLY A 13 -5.84 8.19 -11.34
C GLY A 13 -7.10 7.34 -11.26
N GLY A 14 -7.72 7.10 -12.41
CA GLY A 14 -8.98 6.34 -12.50
C GLY A 14 -8.86 4.90 -12.01
N VAL A 15 -7.77 4.21 -12.35
CA VAL A 15 -7.53 2.81 -11.95
C VAL A 15 -7.45 2.66 -10.43
N ASN A 16 -6.81 3.60 -9.75
CA ASN A 16 -6.65 3.57 -8.30
C ASN A 16 -7.99 3.76 -7.59
N ASN A 17 -8.88 4.61 -8.13
CA ASN A 17 -10.25 4.75 -7.62
C ASN A 17 -11.04 3.46 -7.74
N VAL A 18 -10.92 2.74 -8.86
CA VAL A 18 -11.57 1.43 -9.06
C VAL A 18 -11.10 0.43 -8.01
N ILE A 19 -9.78 0.32 -7.82
CA ILE A 19 -9.19 -0.62 -6.85
C ILE A 19 -9.64 -0.29 -5.42
N VAL A 20 -9.60 0.99 -5.02
CA VAL A 20 -10.05 1.42 -3.69
C VAL A 20 -11.52 1.06 -3.47
N ASN A 21 -12.38 1.32 -4.45
CA ASN A 21 -13.81 1.01 -4.34
C ASN A 21 -14.06 -0.51 -4.30
N LEU A 22 -13.27 -1.30 -5.04
CA LEU A 22 -13.32 -2.75 -5.00
C LEU A 22 -12.94 -3.30 -3.61
N ILE A 23 -11.83 -2.82 -3.03
CA ILE A 23 -11.38 -3.20 -1.69
C ILE A 23 -12.47 -2.87 -0.65
N LYS A 24 -13.06 -1.68 -0.73
CA LYS A 24 -14.18 -1.28 0.15
C LYS A 24 -15.39 -2.19 0.00
N ALA A 25 -15.76 -2.54 -1.22
CA ALA A 25 -16.89 -3.44 -1.49
C ALA A 25 -16.64 -4.83 -0.89
N PHE A 26 -15.44 -5.40 -1.10
CA PHE A 26 -15.06 -6.67 -0.52
C PHE A 26 -15.02 -6.65 1.01
N HIS A 27 -14.52 -5.57 1.62
CA HIS A 27 -14.54 -5.41 3.07
C HIS A 27 -15.98 -5.47 3.63
N LYS A 28 -16.94 -4.81 2.97
CA LYS A 28 -18.37 -4.87 3.37
C LYS A 28 -18.97 -6.28 3.27
N LEU A 29 -18.40 -7.14 2.42
CA LEU A 29 -18.80 -8.54 2.28
C LEU A 29 -18.05 -9.47 3.27
N GLY A 30 -17.32 -8.92 4.24
CA GLY A 30 -16.54 -9.70 5.21
C GLY A 30 -15.30 -10.36 4.62
N VAL A 31 -14.83 -9.90 3.46
CA VAL A 31 -13.60 -10.39 2.83
C VAL A 31 -12.40 -9.65 3.42
N GLU A 32 -11.40 -10.42 3.82
CA GLU A 32 -10.13 -9.87 4.26
C GLU A 32 -9.28 -9.46 3.04
N ASN A 33 -8.93 -8.17 2.95
CA ASN A 33 -8.12 -7.65 1.85
C ASN A 33 -6.67 -7.47 2.29
N ILE A 34 -5.75 -7.94 1.47
CA ILE A 34 -4.30 -7.72 1.60
C ILE A 34 -3.84 -6.99 0.33
N VAL A 35 -3.01 -5.96 0.48
CA VAL A 35 -2.51 -5.17 -0.66
C VAL A 35 -1.00 -5.32 -0.78
N ILE A 36 -0.52 -5.49 -2.00
CA ILE A 36 0.89 -5.46 -2.36
C ILE A 36 1.08 -4.42 -3.48
N THR A 37 1.99 -3.47 -3.29
CA THR A 37 2.24 -2.38 -4.25
C THR A 37 3.69 -1.93 -4.20
N PRO A 38 4.38 -1.56 -5.29
CA PRO A 38 5.75 -1.04 -5.19
C PRO A 38 5.81 0.39 -4.59
N HIS A 39 4.73 1.16 -4.66
CA HIS A 39 4.64 2.48 -4.01
C HIS A 39 3.19 2.82 -3.65
N ILE A 40 3.01 3.64 -2.61
CA ILE A 40 1.72 4.13 -2.16
C ILE A 40 1.88 5.51 -1.55
N ARG A 41 1.04 6.46 -1.96
CA ARG A 41 1.03 7.78 -1.31
C ARG A 41 0.34 7.72 0.05
N ASN A 42 0.72 8.61 0.95
CA ASN A 42 0.21 8.65 2.33
C ASN A 42 -1.33 8.80 2.40
N GLU A 43 -1.93 9.51 1.44
CA GLU A 43 -3.38 9.70 1.38
C GLU A 43 -4.10 8.37 1.13
N PHE A 44 -3.56 7.54 0.24
CA PHE A 44 -4.10 6.20 -0.04
C PHE A 44 -3.83 5.22 1.09
N MET A 45 -2.69 5.32 1.76
CA MET A 45 -2.39 4.57 2.98
C MET A 45 -3.46 4.83 4.05
N ALA A 46 -3.73 6.10 4.36
CA ALA A 46 -4.76 6.48 5.33
C ALA A 46 -6.16 6.00 4.89
N LEU A 47 -6.45 6.12 3.60
CA LEU A 47 -7.73 5.70 3.02
C LEU A 47 -7.97 4.19 3.07
N LEU A 48 -6.93 3.38 2.83
CA LEU A 48 -7.04 1.92 2.75
C LEU A 48 -6.96 1.25 4.12
N ARG A 49 -6.29 1.86 5.10
CA ARG A 49 -6.04 1.31 6.44
C ARG A 49 -7.27 0.66 7.10
N PRO A 50 -8.49 1.21 7.01
CA PRO A 50 -9.67 0.59 7.64
C PRO A 50 -10.17 -0.68 6.93
N TYR A 51 -9.81 -0.87 5.66
CA TYR A 51 -10.42 -1.87 4.76
C TYR A 51 -9.49 -3.05 4.44
N VAL A 52 -8.23 -2.96 4.84
CA VAL A 52 -7.18 -3.94 4.54
C VAL A 52 -6.55 -4.41 5.84
N SER A 53 -6.22 -5.70 5.92
CA SER A 53 -5.50 -6.24 7.08
C SER A 53 -4.02 -5.89 7.01
N HIS A 54 -3.44 -5.89 5.80
CA HIS A 54 -2.02 -5.61 5.57
C HIS A 54 -1.80 -4.87 4.25
N ILE A 55 -0.81 -3.98 4.24
CA ILE A 55 -0.26 -3.34 3.03
C ILE A 55 1.24 -3.64 2.99
N TYR A 56 1.69 -4.32 1.94
CA TYR A 56 3.09 -4.59 1.67
C TYR A 56 3.59 -3.71 0.53
N VAL A 57 4.77 -3.11 0.69
CA VAL A 57 5.37 -2.28 -0.35
C VAL A 57 6.54 -3.03 -1.03
N LEU A 58 6.44 -3.38 -2.32
CA LEU A 58 7.46 -4.18 -3.03
C LEU A 58 8.72 -3.37 -3.35
N GLY A 59 9.89 -4.00 -3.17
CA GLY A 59 11.21 -3.37 -3.32
C GLY A 59 11.84 -2.91 -1.99
N ARG A 60 11.11 -3.00 -0.88
CA ARG A 60 11.57 -2.70 0.49
C ARG A 60 10.80 -3.55 1.53
N SER A 61 11.49 -4.20 2.47
CA SER A 61 10.88 -4.47 3.79
C SER A 61 11.15 -3.25 4.66
N VAL A 62 10.17 -2.35 4.82
CA VAL A 62 10.27 -1.27 5.80
C VAL A 62 9.38 -1.63 6.97
N ASN A 63 9.98 -2.28 7.96
CA ASN A 63 9.45 -2.22 9.32
C ASN A 63 9.51 -0.75 9.77
N TYR A 64 8.50 -0.24 10.48
CA TYR A 64 8.39 1.19 10.82
C TYR A 64 9.68 1.74 11.48
N LEU A 65 10.40 0.87 12.22
CA LEU A 65 11.67 1.12 12.89
C LEU A 65 12.85 1.43 11.94
N ASN A 66 12.82 0.99 10.68
CA ASN A 66 13.93 1.11 9.72
C ASN A 66 13.73 2.24 8.69
N SER A 67 12.62 2.96 8.77
CA SER A 67 12.27 4.05 7.84
C SER A 67 13.27 5.22 7.90
N ILE A 68 13.72 5.60 9.10
CA ILE A 68 14.72 6.66 9.30
C ILE A 68 16.08 6.24 8.73
N LYS A 69 16.51 5.01 9.00
CA LYS A 69 17.79 4.48 8.48
C LYS A 69 17.80 4.43 6.95
N TYR A 70 16.67 4.06 6.33
CA TYR A 70 16.50 4.08 4.88
C TYR A 70 16.60 5.49 4.30
N ILE A 71 15.88 6.48 4.87
CA ILE A 71 15.93 7.89 4.45
C ILE A 71 17.36 8.45 4.51
N LEU A 72 18.14 8.04 5.52
CA LEU A 72 19.53 8.44 5.67
C LEU A 72 20.45 7.73 4.66
N THR A 73 20.19 6.47 4.31
CA THR A 73 21.02 5.70 3.36
C THR A 73 20.86 6.17 1.91
N GLU A 74 19.68 6.65 1.51
CA GLU A 74 19.51 7.28 0.19
C GLU A 74 20.24 8.63 0.06
N LYS A 75 20.48 9.35 1.17
CA LYS A 75 21.23 10.62 1.12
C LYS A 75 22.73 10.45 0.91
N GLU A 76 23.31 9.28 1.22
CA GLU A 76 24.72 8.97 0.97
C GLU A 76 25.00 8.44 -0.44
N ARG A 77 23.96 8.14 -1.22
CA ARG A 77 24.08 7.61 -2.59
C ARG A 77 23.39 8.49 -3.62
N ILE A 78 23.62 9.79 -3.54
CA ILE A 78 23.50 10.67 -4.71
C ILE A 78 24.92 10.91 -5.21
N VAL A 79 25.34 10.08 -6.19
CA VAL A 79 26.41 10.43 -7.13
C VAL A 79 25.76 11.08 -8.33
#